data_AF-E1V8I5-F1
#
_entry.id   AF-E1V8I5-F1
#
_cell.length_a   1.000
_cell.length_b   1.000
_cell.length_c   1.000
_cell.angle_alpha   90.00
_cell.angle_beta   90.00
_cell.angle_gamma   90.00
#
_symmetry.space_group_name_H-M   'P 1'
#
loop_
_entity.id
_entity.type
_entity.pdbx_description
1 polymer ?
#
loop_
_entity_poly.entity_id
_entity_poly.type
_entity_poly.pdbx_seq_one_letter_code
_entity_poly.pdbx_strand_id
1 'polypeptide(L)'
;MMRWGRVGALGLGALSVGCHDAGLEELEQRLLAWRADAVAPAVKEVSAAPTLAPESYRFVDSSGPFSTGESEGEGGGMEAGGPSGSTARPPLEQVALEALTLVGTLSASGAAWALVRTPEGTVHRLGVGSRLGRHRGRIVAISGAAVHLVERRPDGNGGWIERDVTLELDD
;
A
#
# COMPACT_ATOMS: atom_id res chain seq x y z
N MET A 1 18.74 46.95 71.81
CA MET A 1 17.26 46.99 71.87
C MET A 1 16.73 47.63 70.59
N MET A 2 15.59 47.14 70.15
CA MET A 2 15.07 47.11 68.79
C MET A 2 14.03 48.22 68.56
N ARG A 3 13.68 48.42 67.27
CA ARG A 3 12.43 48.98 66.68
C ARG A 3 12.57 50.42 66.12
N TRP A 4 12.48 50.63 64.81
CA TRP A 4 11.39 50.45 63.81
C TRP A 4 10.43 51.65 63.71
N GLY A 5 10.22 52.09 62.46
CA GLY A 5 9.17 53.00 62.02
C GLY A 5 9.79 54.28 61.44
N ARG A 6 9.61 54.68 60.18
CA ARG A 6 8.46 54.51 59.28
C ARG A 6 8.96 54.60 57.83
N VAL A 7 8.94 53.50 57.10
CA VAL A 7 8.94 53.52 55.63
C VAL A 7 7.80 52.62 55.22
N GLY A 8 6.72 53.20 54.73
CA GLY A 8 5.54 52.44 54.38
C GLY A 8 4.35 53.34 54.12
N ALA A 9 4.31 53.92 52.92
CA ALA A 9 3.08 54.26 52.20
C ALA A 9 3.40 54.94 50.86
N LEU A 10 4.18 54.30 49.98
CA LEU A 10 4.33 54.71 48.57
C LEU A 10 5.01 53.57 47.82
N GLY A 11 4.25 52.51 47.52
CA GLY A 11 4.83 51.36 46.83
C GLY A 11 3.88 50.21 46.52
N LEU A 12 2.56 50.41 46.58
CA LEU A 12 1.57 49.36 46.34
C LEU A 12 0.58 49.71 45.23
N GLY A 13 1.03 50.44 44.20
CA GLY A 13 0.21 50.81 43.04
C GLY A 13 0.81 50.44 41.68
N ALA A 14 2.00 49.83 41.62
CA ALA A 14 2.74 49.62 40.37
C ALA A 14 2.77 48.16 39.88
N LEU A 15 1.98 47.25 40.47
CA LEU A 15 2.02 45.81 40.16
C LEU A 15 0.92 45.31 39.21
N SER A 16 0.14 46.21 38.61
CA SER A 16 -1.03 45.84 37.78
C SER A 16 -0.91 46.28 36.31
N VAL A 17 0.29 46.32 35.74
CA VAL A 17 0.49 46.52 34.29
C VAL A 17 1.20 45.30 33.74
N GLY A 18 0.46 44.21 33.51
CA GLY A 18 1.00 42.96 32.99
C GLY A 18 0.01 42.07 32.23
N CYS A 19 -1.24 42.49 32.08
CA CYS A 19 -2.24 41.80 31.26
C CYS A 19 -2.79 42.78 30.23
N HIS A 20 -1.95 43.16 29.28
CA HIS A 20 -2.34 43.98 28.15
C HIS A 20 -1.51 43.58 26.94
N ASP A 21 -1.83 42.43 26.37
CA ASP A 21 -2.32 42.37 24.99
C ASP A 21 -2.39 40.90 24.53
N ALA A 22 -3.50 40.52 23.89
CA ALA A 22 -3.72 39.16 23.40
C ALA A 22 -3.19 38.96 21.96
N GLY A 23 -2.51 39.97 21.38
CA GLY A 23 -1.95 39.91 20.03
C GLY A 23 -3.00 39.68 18.94
N LEU A 24 -4.25 40.06 19.21
CA LEU A 24 -5.39 39.79 18.32
C LEU A 24 -5.25 40.50 16.97
N GLU A 25 -4.68 41.70 16.96
CA GLU A 25 -4.47 42.50 15.76
C GLU A 25 -3.47 41.83 14.80
N GLU A 26 -2.39 41.25 15.33
CA GLU A 26 -1.41 40.52 14.54
C GLU A 26 -1.99 39.20 13.98
N LEU A 27 -2.80 38.49 14.78
CA LEU A 27 -3.51 37.30 14.32
C LEU A 27 -4.48 37.63 13.17
N GLU A 28 -5.24 38.73 13.30
CA GLU A 28 -6.16 39.20 12.26
C GLU A 28 -5.41 39.57 10.98
N GLN A 29 -4.30 40.30 11.07
CA GLN A 29 -3.45 40.59 9.91
C GLN A 29 -2.95 39.32 9.24
N ARG A 30 -2.51 38.33 10.02
CA ARG A 30 -2.00 37.06 9.48
C ARG A 30 -3.10 36.22 8.81
N LEU A 31 -4.31 36.21 9.37
CA LEU A 31 -5.47 35.55 8.76
C LEU A 31 -5.89 36.22 7.45
N LEU A 32 -5.83 37.55 7.37
CA LEU A 32 -6.13 38.30 6.15
C LEU A 32 -5.10 38.01 5.05
N ALA A 33 -3.80 37.96 5.40
CA ALA A 33 -2.76 37.58 4.46
C ALA A 33 -2.99 36.18 3.88
N TRP A 34 -3.28 35.18 4.73
CA TRP A 34 -3.58 33.83 4.26
C TRP A 34 -4.82 33.73 3.37
N ARG A 35 -5.84 34.56 3.61
CA ARG A 35 -7.03 34.61 2.74
C ARG A 35 -6.75 35.28 1.41
N ALA A 36 -5.90 36.31 1.38
CA ALA A 36 -5.50 36.98 0.15
C ALA A 36 -4.65 36.07 -0.75
N ASP A 37 -3.78 35.25 -0.13
CA ASP A 37 -2.93 34.29 -0.84
C ASP A 37 -3.66 32.98 -1.20
N ALA A 38 -4.88 32.77 -0.68
CA ALA A 38 -5.65 31.56 -0.94
C ALA A 38 -6.19 31.54 -2.38
N VAL A 39 -5.50 30.81 -3.25
CA VAL A 39 -6.00 30.47 -4.59
C VAL A 39 -6.94 29.26 -4.46
N ALA A 40 -8.23 29.47 -4.73
CA ALA A 40 -9.17 28.36 -4.83
C ALA A 40 -8.67 27.39 -5.93
N PRO A 41 -8.55 26.08 -5.65
CA PRO A 41 -8.13 25.12 -6.66
C PRO A 41 -9.13 25.19 -7.81
N ALA A 42 -8.63 25.32 -9.04
CA ALA A 42 -9.47 25.29 -10.23
C ALA A 42 -10.27 23.98 -10.21
N VAL A 43 -11.59 24.09 -10.03
CA VAL A 43 -12.48 22.94 -10.06
C VAL A 43 -12.37 22.37 -11.46
N LYS A 44 -11.66 21.25 -11.61
CA LYS A 44 -11.54 20.58 -12.89
C LYS A 44 -12.93 20.07 -13.24
N GLU A 45 -13.51 20.66 -14.28
CA GLU A 45 -14.81 20.23 -14.79
C GLU A 45 -14.77 18.72 -15.03
N VAL A 46 -15.69 18.02 -14.38
CA VAL A 46 -15.80 16.57 -14.48
C VAL A 46 -16.31 16.27 -15.89
N SER A 47 -15.50 15.56 -16.67
CA SER A 47 -15.86 15.15 -18.03
C SER A 47 -17.14 14.32 -18.02
N ALA A 48 -18.02 14.56 -18.97
CA ALA A 48 -19.26 13.80 -19.12
C ALA A 48 -19.01 12.29 -19.20
N ALA A 49 -19.94 11.51 -18.64
CA ALA A 49 -19.87 10.05 -18.66
C ALA A 49 -19.85 9.53 -20.11
N PRO A 50 -19.05 8.48 -20.41
CA PRO A 50 -19.03 7.91 -21.74
C PRO A 50 -20.37 7.24 -22.08
N THR A 51 -20.80 7.38 -23.32
CA THR A 51 -21.95 6.64 -23.85
C THR A 51 -21.57 5.18 -24.04
N LEU A 52 -22.26 4.27 -23.35
CA LEU A 52 -22.10 2.83 -23.55
C LEU A 52 -22.78 2.41 -24.85
N ALA A 53 -22.01 1.91 -25.82
CA ALA A 53 -22.57 1.25 -26.99
C ALA A 53 -23.01 -0.18 -26.63
N PRO A 54 -24.19 -0.64 -27.07
CA PRO A 54 -24.59 -2.02 -26.84
C PRO A 54 -23.75 -2.97 -27.71
N GLU A 55 -23.02 -3.87 -27.07
CA GLU A 55 -22.38 -5.01 -27.72
C GLU A 55 -23.47 -6.03 -28.11
N SER A 56 -23.49 -6.42 -29.38
CA SER A 56 -24.43 -7.44 -29.86
C SER A 56 -24.04 -8.81 -29.33
N TYR A 57 -24.97 -9.49 -28.65
CA TYR A 57 -24.78 -10.86 -28.19
C TYR A 57 -24.54 -11.81 -29.38
N ARG A 58 -23.33 -12.37 -29.48
CA ARG A 58 -23.03 -13.49 -30.39
C ARG A 58 -23.13 -14.80 -29.61
N PHE A 59 -24.23 -15.52 -29.80
CA PHE A 59 -24.32 -16.91 -29.38
C PHE A 59 -23.36 -17.74 -30.21
N VAL A 60 -22.41 -18.41 -29.55
CA VAL A 60 -21.58 -19.43 -30.17
C VAL A 60 -22.35 -20.74 -30.03
N ASP A 61 -22.66 -21.39 -31.15
CA ASP A 61 -23.36 -22.68 -31.23
C ASP A 61 -22.45 -23.85 -30.80
N SER A 62 -21.73 -23.66 -29.69
CA SER A 62 -20.91 -24.67 -29.04
C SER A 62 -21.67 -25.20 -27.83
N SER A 63 -21.67 -26.52 -27.65
CA SER A 63 -22.25 -27.20 -26.48
C SER A 63 -22.02 -26.39 -25.21
N GLY A 64 -23.11 -25.88 -24.64
CA GLY A 64 -23.05 -24.86 -23.60
C GLY A 64 -22.33 -25.35 -22.34
N PRO A 65 -21.88 -24.44 -21.46
CA PRO A 65 -21.10 -24.76 -20.25
C PRO A 65 -21.85 -25.61 -19.20
N PHE A 66 -23.08 -26.03 -19.48
CA PHE A 66 -23.92 -26.86 -18.64
C PHE A 66 -24.33 -28.20 -19.29
N SER A 67 -23.72 -28.58 -20.43
CA SER A 67 -23.93 -29.93 -20.96
C SER A 67 -23.27 -30.94 -20.04
N THR A 68 -24.07 -31.78 -19.39
CA THR A 68 -23.61 -32.99 -18.71
C THR A 68 -23.04 -33.94 -19.76
N GLY A 69 -21.72 -33.99 -19.87
CA GLY A 69 -21.03 -34.94 -20.73
C GLY A 69 -21.35 -36.37 -20.31
N GLU A 70 -22.08 -37.08 -21.15
CA GLU A 70 -22.07 -38.54 -21.17
C GLU A 70 -20.61 -39.00 -21.34
N SER A 71 -20.10 -39.66 -20.30
CA SER A 71 -18.70 -40.07 -20.23
C SER A 71 -18.55 -41.45 -20.85
N GLU A 72 -18.21 -41.52 -22.14
CA GLU A 72 -17.77 -42.75 -22.79
C GLU A 72 -16.61 -42.45 -23.76
N GLY A 73 -15.43 -42.98 -23.45
CA GLY A 73 -14.43 -43.42 -24.43
C GLY A 73 -13.39 -42.40 -24.93
N GLU A 74 -12.17 -42.53 -24.42
CA GLU A 74 -10.86 -42.38 -25.10
C GLU A 74 -10.61 -41.25 -26.13
N GLY A 75 -9.66 -40.38 -25.77
CA GLY A 75 -8.56 -40.01 -26.66
C GLY A 75 -8.67 -38.66 -27.38
N GLY A 76 -7.76 -37.74 -27.04
CA GLY A 76 -7.39 -36.60 -27.88
C GLY A 76 -7.60 -35.25 -27.21
N GLY A 77 -6.50 -34.62 -26.80
CA GLY A 77 -6.48 -33.36 -26.09
C GLY A 77 -7.14 -32.20 -26.86
N MET A 78 -7.91 -31.40 -26.13
CA MET A 78 -8.47 -30.14 -26.58
C MET A 78 -7.98 -29.05 -25.63
N GLU A 79 -6.88 -28.38 -25.99
CA GLU A 79 -6.54 -27.08 -25.39
C GLU A 79 -7.30 -26.00 -26.18
N ALA A 80 -8.45 -25.61 -25.64
CA ALA A 80 -9.23 -24.48 -26.10
C ALA A 80 -8.75 -23.18 -25.41
N GLY A 81 -8.34 -22.22 -26.24
CA GLY A 81 -8.90 -20.87 -26.19
C GLY A 81 -8.59 -19.97 -24.99
N GLY A 82 -7.54 -19.18 -25.14
CA GLY A 82 -7.48 -17.78 -24.69
C GLY A 82 -6.40 -17.07 -25.50
N PRO A 83 -6.46 -15.76 -25.76
CA PRO A 83 -5.26 -15.05 -26.16
C PRO A 83 -4.30 -15.20 -24.97
N SER A 84 -3.36 -16.13 -25.06
CA SER A 84 -2.22 -16.19 -24.17
C SER A 84 -1.31 -15.02 -24.54
N GLY A 85 -1.83 -13.80 -24.31
CA GLY A 85 -0.98 -12.67 -24.05
C GLY A 85 -0.11 -13.15 -22.91
N SER A 86 1.14 -13.42 -23.24
CA SER A 86 2.20 -13.68 -22.29
C SER A 86 2.14 -12.55 -21.28
N THR A 87 1.40 -12.74 -20.20
CA THR A 87 1.40 -11.81 -19.09
C THR A 87 2.81 -11.97 -18.57
N ALA A 88 3.68 -11.05 -18.99
CA ALA A 88 5.09 -11.11 -18.65
C ALA A 88 5.15 -11.28 -17.13
N ARG A 89 5.76 -12.39 -16.70
CA ARG A 89 5.83 -12.70 -15.27
C ARG A 89 6.45 -11.49 -14.57
N PRO A 90 5.89 -11.04 -13.43
CA PRO A 90 6.49 -9.97 -12.66
C PRO A 90 7.99 -10.27 -12.46
N PRO A 91 8.88 -9.26 -12.51
CA PRO A 91 10.34 -9.48 -12.43
C PRO A 91 10.75 -10.39 -11.27
N LEU A 92 10.09 -10.24 -10.11
CA LEU A 92 10.33 -11.03 -8.91
C LEU A 92 9.95 -12.51 -9.02
N GLU A 93 9.07 -12.89 -9.94
CA GLU A 93 8.72 -14.30 -10.18
C GLU A 93 9.76 -15.02 -11.07
N GLN A 94 10.74 -14.31 -11.61
CA GLN A 94 11.82 -14.88 -12.41
C GLN A 94 13.05 -15.22 -11.57
N VAL A 95 13.17 -14.62 -10.39
CA VAL A 95 14.29 -14.79 -9.46
C VAL A 95 14.01 -15.94 -8.50
N ALA A 96 15.04 -16.70 -8.12
CA ALA A 96 14.91 -17.71 -7.07
C ALA A 96 14.62 -17.03 -5.72
N LEU A 97 13.75 -17.62 -4.89
CA LEU A 97 13.35 -16.99 -3.63
C LEU A 97 14.55 -16.80 -2.69
N GLU A 98 15.50 -17.73 -2.74
CA GLU A 98 16.74 -17.75 -1.97
C GLU A 98 17.73 -16.65 -2.36
N ALA A 99 17.55 -16.06 -3.55
CA ALA A 99 18.38 -14.97 -4.04
C ALA A 99 17.75 -13.59 -3.77
N LEU A 100 16.55 -13.55 -3.17
CA LEU A 100 15.87 -12.34 -2.77
C LEU A 100 16.21 -12.01 -1.32
N THR A 101 16.44 -10.73 -1.04
CA THR A 101 16.80 -10.27 0.31
C THR A 101 15.75 -9.29 0.82
N LEU A 102 15.23 -9.49 2.04
CA LEU A 102 14.39 -8.50 2.70
C LEU A 102 15.29 -7.40 3.28
N VAL A 103 15.16 -6.18 2.78
CA VAL A 103 15.99 -5.05 3.20
C VAL A 103 15.28 -4.11 4.16
N GLY A 104 13.99 -4.31 4.38
CA GLY A 104 13.21 -3.48 5.29
C GLY A 104 11.73 -3.73 5.19
N THR A 105 11.01 -3.14 6.13
CA THR A 105 9.55 -3.10 6.13
C THR A 105 9.08 -1.67 6.35
N LEU A 106 7.97 -1.31 5.74
CA LEU A 106 7.37 0.03 5.83
C LEU A 106 5.93 -0.12 6.30
N SER A 107 5.55 0.68 7.29
CA SER A 107 4.15 0.82 7.69
C SER A 107 3.72 2.25 7.41
N ALA A 108 2.76 2.42 6.51
CA ALA A 108 2.23 3.72 6.15
C ALA A 108 0.72 3.61 5.90
N SER A 109 -0.03 4.61 6.37
CA SER A 109 -1.49 4.70 6.17
C SER A 109 -2.25 3.41 6.54
N GLY A 110 -1.83 2.72 7.60
CA GLY A 110 -2.45 1.46 8.05
C GLY A 110 -2.11 0.23 7.20
N ALA A 111 -1.19 0.32 6.24
CA ALA A 111 -0.75 -0.79 5.40
C ALA A 111 0.74 -1.10 5.62
N ALA A 112 1.04 -2.39 5.79
CA ALA A 112 2.41 -2.90 5.87
C ALA A 112 2.93 -3.31 4.49
N TRP A 113 4.21 -3.01 4.24
CA TRP A 113 4.90 -3.30 2.99
C TRP A 113 6.27 -3.89 3.28
N ALA A 114 6.67 -4.87 2.48
CA ALA A 114 7.99 -5.45 2.44
C ALA A 114 8.84 -4.75 1.38
N LEU A 115 10.10 -4.48 1.68
CA LEU A 115 11.10 -4.02 0.72
C LEU A 115 12.03 -5.18 0.40
N VAL A 116 11.94 -5.71 -0.81
CA VAL A 116 12.72 -6.88 -1.23
C VAL A 116 13.68 -6.48 -2.33
N ARG A 117 14.98 -6.75 -2.13
CA ARG A 117 16.05 -6.48 -3.08
C ARG A 117 16.33 -7.73 -3.92
N THR A 118 16.47 -7.54 -5.22
CA THR A 118 16.91 -8.60 -6.15
C THR A 118 18.43 -8.69 -6.22
N PRO A 119 19.01 -9.79 -6.77
CA PRO A 119 20.45 -9.92 -6.99
C PRO A 119 21.04 -8.79 -7.85
N GLU A 120 20.24 -8.22 -8.74
CA GLU A 120 20.60 -7.09 -9.60
C GLU A 120 20.60 -5.75 -8.83
N GLY A 121 20.28 -5.76 -7.54
CA GLY A 121 20.26 -4.59 -6.66
C GLY A 121 18.97 -3.77 -6.70
N THR A 122 17.96 -4.19 -7.47
CA THR A 122 16.68 -3.45 -7.56
C THR A 122 15.82 -3.75 -6.34
N VAL A 123 15.27 -2.72 -5.70
CA VAL A 123 14.36 -2.86 -4.54
C VAL A 123 12.91 -2.74 -4.98
N HIS A 124 12.10 -3.73 -4.62
CA HIS A 124 10.67 -3.78 -4.88
C HIS A 124 9.88 -3.66 -3.58
N ARG A 125 8.80 -2.86 -3.63
CA ARG A 125 7.85 -2.72 -2.53
C ARG A 125 6.66 -3.66 -2.75
N LEU A 126 6.40 -4.54 -1.78
CA LEU A 126 5.40 -5.60 -1.88
C LEU A 126 4.43 -5.56 -0.71
N GLY A 127 3.15 -5.79 -0.96
CA GLY A 127 2.12 -5.89 0.07
C GLY A 127 1.71 -7.33 0.33
N VAL A 128 0.86 -7.53 1.33
CA VAL A 128 0.19 -8.83 1.55
C VAL A 128 -0.55 -9.24 0.26
N GLY A 129 -0.40 -10.50 -0.14
CA GLY A 129 -0.96 -11.06 -1.38
C GLY A 129 -0.07 -10.92 -2.62
N SER A 130 1.01 -10.12 -2.55
CA SER A 130 2.01 -10.05 -3.62
C SER A 130 2.77 -11.38 -3.78
N ARG A 131 3.26 -11.65 -4.99
CA ARG A 131 4.01 -12.87 -5.32
C ARG A 131 5.47 -12.56 -5.62
N LEU A 132 6.35 -13.47 -5.22
CA LEU A 132 7.79 -13.41 -5.45
C LEU A 132 8.37 -14.82 -5.55
N GLY A 133 9.54 -14.94 -6.17
CA GLY A 133 10.21 -16.21 -6.37
C GLY A 133 9.67 -17.02 -7.55
N ARG A 134 10.51 -17.87 -8.13
CA ARG A 134 10.15 -18.82 -9.22
C ARG A 134 8.98 -19.74 -8.87
N HIS A 135 8.80 -20.03 -7.59
CA HIS A 135 7.75 -20.88 -7.05
C HIS A 135 6.48 -20.11 -6.65
N ARG A 136 6.36 -18.85 -7.09
CA ARG A 136 5.18 -17.98 -6.88
C ARG A 136 4.78 -17.86 -5.41
N GLY A 137 5.77 -17.67 -4.55
CA GLY A 137 5.60 -17.44 -3.13
C GLY A 137 4.69 -16.26 -2.86
N ARG A 138 3.55 -16.48 -2.20
CA ARG A 138 2.57 -15.42 -1.89
C ARG A 138 2.77 -14.92 -0.47
N ILE A 139 2.95 -13.61 -0.30
CA ILE A 139 3.06 -12.99 1.03
C ILE A 139 1.73 -13.14 1.78
N VAL A 140 1.77 -13.77 2.95
CA VAL A 140 0.61 -13.94 3.84
C VAL A 140 0.64 -12.98 5.01
N ALA A 141 1.82 -12.57 5.48
CA ALA A 141 1.97 -11.59 6.54
C ALA A 141 3.30 -10.82 6.44
N ILE A 142 3.30 -9.58 6.90
CA ILE A 142 4.48 -8.71 6.98
C ILE A 142 4.59 -8.25 8.43
N SER A 143 5.71 -8.57 9.07
CA SER A 143 6.06 -8.13 10.42
C SER A 143 7.15 -7.05 10.36
N GLY A 144 7.66 -6.56 11.50
CA GLY A 144 8.74 -5.57 11.51
C GLY A 144 10.07 -6.09 10.95
N ALA A 145 10.41 -7.35 11.24
CA ALA A 145 11.72 -7.94 10.93
C ALA A 145 11.63 -9.15 9.98
N ALA A 146 10.44 -9.55 9.56
CA ALA A 146 10.26 -10.72 8.72
C ALA A 146 9.01 -10.64 7.83
N VAL A 147 9.05 -11.37 6.72
CA VAL A 147 7.93 -11.56 5.80
C VAL A 147 7.61 -13.05 5.72
N HIS A 148 6.37 -13.41 6.00
CA HIS A 148 5.88 -14.78 5.89
C HIS A 148 5.18 -14.95 4.55
N LEU A 149 5.50 -16.04 3.86
CA LEU A 149 4.94 -16.37 2.56
C LEU A 149 4.74 -17.88 2.40
N VAL A 150 3.84 -18.26 1.50
CA VAL A 150 3.59 -19.65 1.14
C VAL A 150 4.01 -19.85 -0.31
N GLU A 151 4.96 -20.75 -0.56
CA GLU A 151 5.41 -21.12 -1.90
C GLU A 151 4.90 -22.49 -2.34
N ARG A 152 4.80 -22.70 -3.66
CA ARG A 152 4.37 -23.99 -4.22
C ARG A 152 5.52 -24.64 -4.98
N ARG A 153 5.98 -25.79 -4.48
CA ARG A 153 7.08 -26.56 -5.07
C ARG A 153 6.58 -27.90 -5.61
N PRO A 154 7.23 -28.45 -6.66
CA PRO A 154 6.95 -29.82 -7.08
C PRO A 154 7.34 -30.79 -5.96
N ASP A 155 6.51 -31.80 -5.73
CA ASP A 155 6.71 -32.81 -4.67
C ASP A 155 7.63 -33.97 -5.09
N GLY A 156 7.99 -34.06 -6.37
CA GLY A 156 8.81 -35.14 -6.95
C GLY A 156 8.01 -36.29 -7.58
N ASN A 157 6.70 -36.37 -7.31
CA ASN A 157 5.78 -37.39 -7.82
C ASN A 157 4.80 -36.84 -8.87
N GLY A 158 5.04 -35.63 -9.36
CA GLY A 158 4.17 -34.92 -10.32
C GLY A 158 3.07 -34.09 -9.66
N GLY A 159 3.02 -34.06 -8.33
CA GLY A 159 2.15 -33.19 -7.56
C GLY A 159 2.85 -31.89 -7.12
N TRP A 160 2.13 -31.12 -6.33
CA TRP A 160 2.59 -29.85 -5.78
C TRP A 160 2.39 -29.83 -4.27
N ILE A 161 3.38 -29.32 -3.55
CA ILE A 161 3.31 -29.11 -2.11
C ILE A 161 3.44 -27.62 -1.80
N GLU A 162 2.64 -27.17 -0.84
CA GLU A 162 2.76 -25.83 -0.27
C GLU A 162 3.77 -25.86 0.88
N ARG A 163 4.65 -24.85 0.92
CA ARG A 163 5.69 -24.71 1.93
C ARG A 163 5.66 -23.31 2.50
N ASP A 164 5.63 -23.23 3.82
CA ASP A 164 5.81 -21.98 4.55
C ASP A 164 7.29 -21.55 4.49
N VAL A 165 7.51 -20.29 4.13
CA VAL A 165 8.82 -19.67 4.08
C VAL A 165 8.77 -18.33 4.81
N THR A 166 9.83 -18.04 5.55
CA THR A 166 10.03 -16.75 6.21
C THR A 166 11.28 -16.12 5.61
N LEU A 167 11.14 -14.89 5.10
CA LEU A 167 12.27 -14.04 4.74
C LEU A 167 12.54 -13.13 5.94
N GLU A 168 13.73 -13.24 6.51
CA GLU A 168 14.19 -12.41 7.63
C GLU A 168 14.93 -11.17 7.10
N LEU A 169 14.90 -10.09 7.89
CA LEU A 169 15.58 -8.85 7.58
C LEU A 169 17.09 -9.08 7.51
N ASP A 170 17.72 -8.58 6.45
CA ASP A 170 19.18 -8.55 6.29
C ASP A 170 19.82 -7.76 7.45
N ASP A 171 20.82 -8.36 8.11
CA ASP A 171 21.57 -7.76 9.24
C ASP A 171 22.47 -6.58 8.84
#